data_AF-A0A7C2Q6M0-F1
#
_entry.id   AF-A0A7C2Q6M0-F1
#
_cell.length_a   1.000
_cell.length_b   1.000
_cell.length_c   1.000
_cell.angle_alpha   90.00
_cell.angle_beta   90.00
_cell.angle_gamma   90.00
#
_symmetry.space_group_name_H-M   'P 1'
#
loop_
_entity.id
_entity.type
_entity.pdbx_description
1 polymer ?
#
loop_
_entity_poly.entity_id
_entity_poly.type
_entity_poly.pdbx_seq_one_letter_code
_entity_poly.pdbx_strand_id
1 'polypeptide(L)'
;MSEEEAFDKYDKMVIAGLHREYFGSLLFSRGGMSQYEFVARAVAELTGAQQGTREYEELVSKLAKSVKKLAEWGVLDVKEYEARLTAWGQSLANSISAEEFEKIRQELAKEAAGRRRR
;
A
#
# COMPACT_ATOMS: atom_id res chain seq x y z
N MET A 1 -6.49 -21.29 9.41
CA MET A 1 -6.36 -20.11 8.54
C MET A 1 -4.89 -19.90 8.34
N SER A 2 -4.41 -20.04 7.11
CA SER A 2 -3.01 -19.75 6.79
C SER A 2 -2.79 -18.22 6.82
N GLU A 3 -1.59 -17.77 7.19
CA GLU A 3 -1.27 -16.32 7.24
C GLU A 3 -1.48 -15.62 5.88
N GLU A 4 -1.38 -16.38 4.77
CA GLU A 4 -1.65 -15.92 3.41
C GLU A 4 -3.12 -15.59 3.13
N GLU A 5 -4.08 -16.18 3.87
CA GLU A 5 -5.51 -15.93 3.71
C GLU A 5 -5.97 -14.66 4.46
N ALA A 6 -5.16 -14.12 5.37
CA ALA A 6 -5.53 -12.98 6.23
C ALA A 6 -5.26 -11.60 5.58
N PHE A 7 -4.33 -11.56 4.63
CA PHE A 7 -3.90 -10.34 3.94
C PHE A 7 -4.36 -10.34 2.49
N ASP A 8 -5.20 -9.36 2.15
CA ASP A 8 -5.66 -9.21 0.78
C ASP A 8 -4.58 -8.54 -0.11
N LYS A 9 -4.89 -8.35 -1.38
CA LYS A 9 -3.95 -7.75 -2.33
C LYS A 9 -3.57 -6.31 -1.99
N TYR A 10 -4.43 -5.52 -1.35
CA TYR A 10 -4.11 -4.16 -0.93
C TYR A 10 -3.16 -4.17 0.26
N ASP A 11 -3.39 -5.09 1.21
CA ASP A 11 -2.50 -5.30 2.35
C ASP A 11 -1.10 -5.72 1.88
N LYS A 12 -1.04 -6.73 1.00
CA LYS A 12 0.21 -7.22 0.41
C LYS A 12 0.92 -6.14 -0.40
N MET A 13 0.18 -5.29 -1.12
CA MET A 13 0.77 -4.15 -1.83
C MET A 13 1.41 -3.14 -0.87
N VAL A 14 0.76 -2.82 0.25
CA VAL A 14 1.33 -1.93 1.29
C VAL A 14 2.58 -2.54 1.90
N ILE A 15 2.52 -3.81 2.33
CA ILE A 15 3.64 -4.48 2.99
C ILE A 15 4.86 -4.55 2.06
N ALA A 16 4.69 -5.10 0.86
CA ALA A 16 5.79 -5.28 -0.09
C ALA A 16 6.25 -3.95 -0.71
N GLY A 17 5.34 -3.00 -0.93
CA GLY A 17 5.68 -1.66 -1.40
C GLY A 17 6.56 -0.91 -0.40
N LEU A 18 6.22 -0.97 0.89
CA LEU A 18 7.03 -0.36 1.95
C LEU A 18 8.41 -1.02 2.08
N HIS A 19 8.48 -2.35 1.97
CA HIS A 19 9.74 -3.09 2.02
C HIS A 19 10.71 -2.72 0.88
N ARG A 20 10.17 -2.54 -0.33
CA ARG A 20 10.98 -2.31 -1.54
C ARG A 20 11.45 -0.88 -1.70
N GLU A 21 10.59 0.08 -1.41
CA GLU A 21 10.80 1.49 -1.81
C GLU A 21 10.96 2.44 -0.62
N TYR A 22 10.38 2.11 0.54
CA TYR A 22 10.31 3.03 1.68
C TYR A 22 11.31 2.68 2.77
N PHE A 23 12.60 2.75 2.43
CA PHE A 23 13.67 2.98 3.40
C PHE A 23 13.65 4.44 3.89
N GLY A 24 12.64 4.80 4.69
CA GLY A 24 12.68 6.02 5.51
C GLY A 24 12.58 7.36 4.75
N SER A 25 11.81 7.42 3.66
CA SER A 25 11.46 8.71 3.06
C SER A 25 10.58 9.49 4.05
N LEU A 26 11.18 10.50 4.68
CA LEU A 26 10.49 11.56 5.40
C LEU A 26 9.56 12.26 4.41
N LEU A 27 8.29 11.90 4.49
CA LEU A 27 7.28 12.49 3.67
C LEU A 27 6.57 13.59 4.49
N PHE A 28 6.65 14.83 4.03
CA PHE A 28 6.02 15.97 4.69
C PHE A 28 4.62 16.21 4.11
N SER A 29 3.57 16.11 4.95
CA SER A 29 2.23 16.50 4.52
C SER A 29 2.11 18.03 4.48
N ARG A 30 1.42 18.56 3.47
CA ARG A 30 0.90 19.93 3.46
C ARG A 30 -0.63 19.85 3.59
N GLY A 31 -1.18 20.14 4.77
CA GLY A 31 -2.63 20.27 5.00
C GLY A 31 -3.27 19.17 5.88
N GLY A 32 -4.61 19.10 5.88
CA GLY A 32 -5.43 18.21 6.73
C GLY A 32 -5.52 16.74 6.29
N MET A 33 -4.55 16.25 5.52
CA MET A 33 -4.51 14.87 5.04
C MET A 33 -4.14 13.91 6.17
N SER A 34 -4.81 12.76 6.28
CA SER A 34 -4.47 11.78 7.32
C SER A 34 -3.15 11.07 7.01
N GLN A 35 -2.42 10.66 8.06
CA GLN A 35 -1.18 9.87 7.91
C GLN A 35 -1.36 8.59 7.08
N TYR A 36 -2.53 7.93 7.18
CA TYR A 36 -2.81 6.71 6.44
C TYR A 36 -3.08 6.95 4.95
N GLU A 37 -3.82 8.02 4.63
CA GLU A 37 -4.06 8.42 3.24
C GLU A 37 -2.74 8.78 2.55
N PHE A 38 -1.87 9.44 3.28
CA PHE A 38 -0.59 9.86 2.77
C PHE A 38 0.34 8.70 2.40
N VAL A 39 0.50 7.74 3.31
CA VAL A 39 1.22 6.48 3.05
C VAL A 39 0.56 5.73 1.89
N ALA A 40 -0.77 5.70 1.83
CA ALA A 40 -1.50 5.05 0.75
C ALA A 40 -1.24 5.68 -0.62
N ARG A 41 -1.09 7.01 -0.72
CA ARG A 41 -0.72 7.69 -1.97
C ARG A 41 0.67 7.30 -2.42
N ALA A 42 1.65 7.27 -1.52
CA ALA A 42 3.00 6.81 -1.84
C ALA A 42 3.01 5.36 -2.35
N VAL A 43 2.23 4.46 -1.73
CA VAL A 43 2.10 3.07 -2.20
C VAL A 43 1.36 3.01 -3.55
N ALA A 44 0.34 3.86 -3.77
CA ALA A 44 -0.39 3.91 -5.03
C ALA A 44 0.51 4.33 -6.21
N GLU A 45 1.48 5.22 -5.99
CA GLU A 45 2.45 5.65 -7.02
C GLU A 45 3.25 4.47 -7.58
N LEU A 46 3.57 3.46 -6.76
CA LEU A 46 4.29 2.25 -7.18
C LEU A 46 3.52 1.45 -8.24
N THR A 47 2.20 1.59 -8.28
CA THR A 47 1.37 0.93 -9.31
C THR A 47 1.48 1.60 -10.68
N GLY A 48 1.96 2.85 -10.76
CA GLY A 48 1.95 3.65 -11.99
C GLY A 48 0.55 4.14 -12.39
N ALA A 49 -0.42 4.07 -11.48
CA ALA A 49 -1.78 4.58 -11.70
C ALA A 49 -1.78 6.10 -11.90
N GLN A 50 -2.66 6.58 -12.79
CA GLN A 50 -2.74 8.01 -13.13
C GLN A 50 -3.39 8.82 -12.01
N GLN A 51 -2.62 9.71 -11.37
CA GLN A 51 -3.10 10.62 -10.35
C GLN A 51 -4.21 11.56 -10.86
N GLY A 52 -5.08 12.01 -9.95
CA GLY A 52 -6.18 12.94 -10.26
C GLY A 52 -7.38 12.31 -10.96
N THR A 53 -7.37 10.99 -11.18
CA THR A 53 -8.53 10.23 -11.67
C THR A 53 -9.38 9.73 -10.51
N ARG A 54 -10.66 9.46 -10.76
CA ARG A 54 -11.56 8.90 -9.74
C ARG A 54 -11.08 7.53 -9.29
N GLU A 55 -10.61 6.71 -10.22
CA GLU A 55 -10.12 5.36 -10.00
C GLU A 55 -8.85 5.36 -9.14
N TYR A 56 -7.97 6.35 -9.32
CA TYR A 56 -6.82 6.55 -8.44
C TYR A 56 -7.24 6.89 -7.01
N GLU A 57 -8.20 7.79 -6.83
CA GLU A 57 -8.71 8.14 -5.50
C GLU A 57 -9.42 6.95 -4.83
N GLU A 58 -10.12 6.11 -5.61
CA GLU A 58 -10.69 4.84 -5.12
C GLU A 58 -9.59 3.84 -4.69
N LEU A 59 -8.49 3.73 -5.44
CA LEU A 59 -7.33 2.91 -5.07
C LEU A 59 -6.69 3.42 -3.77
N VAL A 60 -6.44 4.73 -3.66
CA VAL A 60 -5.89 5.37 -2.46
C VAL A 60 -6.79 5.11 -1.26
N SER A 61 -8.11 5.22 -1.39
CA SER A 61 -9.05 4.94 -0.31
C SER A 61 -8.95 3.49 0.20
N LYS A 62 -8.80 2.51 -0.70
CA LYS A 62 -8.63 1.10 -0.31
C LYS A 62 -7.28 0.86 0.36
N LEU A 63 -6.20 1.39 -0.20
CA LEU A 63 -4.88 1.29 0.39
C LEU A 63 -4.82 1.98 1.76
N ALA A 64 -5.48 3.12 1.96
CA ALA A 64 -5.52 3.80 3.25
C ALA A 64 -6.20 2.96 4.34
N LYS A 65 -7.24 2.19 3.98
CA LYS A 65 -7.86 1.22 4.89
C LYS A 65 -6.90 0.10 5.25
N SER A 66 -6.14 -0.42 4.27
CA SER A 66 -5.09 -1.41 4.52
C SER A 66 -3.98 -0.88 5.41
N VAL A 67 -3.46 0.33 5.16
CA VAL A 67 -2.44 0.95 6.03
C VAL A 67 -2.96 1.05 7.47
N LYS A 68 -4.19 1.53 7.66
CA LYS A 68 -4.80 1.61 9.00
C LYS A 68 -4.93 0.23 9.65
N LYS A 69 -5.48 -0.76 8.95
CA LYS A 69 -5.64 -2.15 9.42
C LYS A 69 -4.29 -2.74 9.85
N LEU A 70 -3.28 -2.59 9.00
CA LEU A 70 -1.95 -3.14 9.24
C LEU A 70 -1.23 -2.43 10.40
N ALA A 71 -1.47 -1.14 10.60
CA ALA A 71 -0.99 -0.41 11.78
C ALA A 71 -1.69 -0.90 13.06
N GLU A 72 -3.02 -1.07 13.04
CA GLU A 72 -3.79 -1.61 14.17
C GLU A 72 -3.38 -3.04 14.53
N TRP A 73 -2.96 -3.83 13.55
CA TRP A 73 -2.50 -5.20 13.75
C TRP A 73 -1.03 -5.27 14.20
N GLY A 74 -0.28 -4.17 14.14
CA GLY A 74 1.15 -4.15 14.50
C GLY A 74 2.07 -4.70 13.41
N VAL A 75 1.60 -4.75 12.16
CA VAL A 75 2.45 -5.06 10.98
C VAL A 75 3.28 -3.83 10.60
N LEU A 76 2.72 -2.63 10.78
CA LEU A 76 3.36 -1.33 10.51
C LEU A 76 3.36 -0.47 11.78
N ASP A 77 4.36 0.39 11.92
CA ASP A 77 4.32 1.56 12.79
C ASP A 77 4.15 2.80 11.90
N VAL A 78 3.15 3.63 12.20
CA VAL A 78 2.86 4.87 11.46
C VAL A 78 2.89 6.05 12.44
N LYS A 79 3.88 6.93 12.27
CA LYS A 79 4.10 8.11 13.14
C LYS A 79 4.43 9.32 12.31
N GLU A 80 3.70 10.41 12.52
CA GLU A 80 4.01 11.72 11.90
C GLU A 80 4.30 11.61 10.39
N TYR A 81 3.52 10.78 9.69
CA TYR A 81 3.64 10.52 8.25
C TYR A 81 4.80 9.63 7.78
N GLU A 82 5.55 9.06 8.72
CA GLU A 82 6.49 7.98 8.45
C GLU A 82 5.81 6.62 8.68
N ALA A 83 6.01 5.68 7.77
CA ALA A 83 5.57 4.30 7.91
C ALA A 83 6.76 3.35 7.85
N ARG A 84 6.88 2.47 8.85
CA ARG A 84 7.92 1.44 8.92
C ARG A 84 7.30 0.08 9.19
N LEU A 85 7.84 -0.97 8.58
CA LEU A 85 7.48 -2.34 8.93
C LEU A 85 8.04 -2.69 10.31
N THR A 86 7.23 -3.35 11.14
CA THR A 86 7.71 -3.97 12.38
C THR A 86 8.53 -5.23 12.05
N ALA A 87 9.12 -5.88 13.05
CA ALA A 87 9.80 -7.17 12.86
C ALA A 87 8.86 -8.22 12.23
N TRP A 88 7.58 -8.21 12.61
CA TRP A 88 6.58 -9.08 12.01
C TRP A 88 6.27 -8.67 10.56
N GLY A 89 6.09 -7.38 10.30
CA GLY A 89 5.87 -6.88 8.93
C GLY A 89 7.03 -7.17 7.99
N GLN A 90 8.27 -7.12 8.47
CA GLN A 90 9.46 -7.53 7.71
C GLN A 90 9.42 -9.02 7.34
N SER A 91 9.01 -9.88 8.29
CA SER A 91 8.85 -11.32 8.02
C SER A 91 7.78 -11.59 6.95
N LEU A 92 6.63 -10.92 7.04
CA LEU A 92 5.56 -11.01 6.05
C LEU A 92 5.99 -10.47 4.68
N ALA A 93 6.75 -9.38 4.65
CA ALA A 93 7.25 -8.83 3.39
C ALA A 93 8.19 -9.81 2.68
N ASN A 94 9.02 -10.54 3.44
CA ASN A 94 9.92 -11.55 2.90
C ASN A 94 9.20 -12.82 2.41
N SER A 95 7.95 -13.08 2.85
CA SER A 95 7.14 -14.18 2.30
C SER A 95 6.47 -13.82 0.98
N ILE A 96 6.39 -12.53 0.62
CA ILE A 96 5.82 -12.08 -0.65
C ILE A 96 6.91 -12.15 -1.73
N SER A 97 6.77 -13.09 -2.66
CA SER A 97 7.70 -13.24 -3.78
C SER A 97 7.71 -12.02 -4.71
N ALA A 98 8.78 -11.89 -5.49
CA ALA A 98 8.86 -10.79 -6.45
C ALA A 98 7.82 -10.89 -7.56
N GLU A 99 7.52 -12.11 -7.99
CA GLU A 99 6.49 -12.43 -8.97
C GLU A 99 5.10 -12.10 -8.44
N GLU A 100 4.80 -12.45 -7.18
CA GLU A 100 3.51 -12.15 -6.56
C GLU A 100 3.31 -10.63 -6.42
N PHE A 101 4.33 -9.92 -5.95
CA PHE A 101 4.28 -8.46 -5.87
C PHE A 101 4.00 -7.82 -7.23
N GLU A 102 4.73 -8.23 -8.27
CA GLU A 102 4.57 -7.68 -9.62
C GLU A 102 3.17 -7.97 -10.18
N LYS A 103 2.64 -9.17 -9.92
CA LYS A 103 1.26 -9.53 -10.29
C LYS A 103 0.24 -8.61 -9.61
N ILE A 104 0.36 -8.40 -8.29
CA ILE A 104 -0.52 -7.50 -7.53
C ILE A 104 -0.44 -6.08 -8.08
N ARG A 105 0.79 -5.57 -8.29
CA ARG A 105 1.04 -4.23 -8.82
C ARG A 105 0.34 -4.01 -10.16
N GLN A 106 0.45 -4.97 -11.08
CA GLN A 106 -0.20 -4.91 -12.39
C GLN A 106 -1.72 -5.02 -12.30
N GLU A 107 -2.26 -5.85 -11.40
CA GLU A 107 -3.70 -5.94 -11.17
C GLU A 107 -4.27 -4.61 -10.67
N LEU A 108 -3.64 -3.98 -9.68
CA LEU A 108 -4.05 -2.69 -9.15
C LEU A 108 -3.90 -1.57 -10.18
N ALA A 109 -2.83 -1.58 -10.98
CA ALA A 109 -2.65 -0.63 -12.07
C ALA A 109 -3.78 -0.72 -13.11
N LYS A 110 -4.20 -1.94 -13.47
CA LYS A 110 -5.31 -2.17 -14.41
C LYS A 110 -6.65 -1.72 -13.83
N GLU A 111 -6.89 -1.94 -12.55
CA GLU A 111 -8.09 -1.43 -11.86
C GLU A 111 -8.13 0.09 -11.88
N ALA A 112 -6.99 0.73 -11.59
CA ALA A 112 -6.88 2.17 -11.52
C ALA A 112 -6.86 2.86 -12.90
N ALA A 113 -6.47 2.16 -13.96
CA ALA A 113 -6.56 2.64 -15.35
C ALA A 113 -8.00 2.69 -15.89
N GLY A 114 -8.98 2.27 -15.07
CA GLY A 114 -10.37 2.14 -15.45
C GLY A 114 -10.63 0.91 -16.29
N ARG A 115 -11.78 0.28 -16.06
CA ARG A 115 -12.40 -0.59 -17.06
C ARG A 115 -12.54 0.26 -18.32
N ARG A 116 -11.64 0.12 -19.29
CA ARG A 116 -11.92 0.45 -20.70
C ARG A 116 -13.17 -0.36 -21.05
N ARG A 117 -14.34 0.23 -20.83
CA ARG A 117 -15.62 -0.31 -21.27
C ARG A 117 -15.48 -0.46 -22.77
N ARG A 118 -15.31 -1.70 -23.23
CA ARG A 118 -15.78 -2.09 -24.55
C ARG A 118 -17.30 -2.04 -24.54
#